data_AF-A0A502HUV7-F1
#
_entry.id   AF-A0A502HUV7-F1
#
_cell.length_a   1.000
_cell.length_b   1.000
_cell.length_c   1.000
_cell.angle_alpha   90.00
_cell.angle_beta   90.00
_cell.angle_gamma   90.00
#
_symmetry.space_group_name_H-M   'P 1'
#
loop_
_entity.id
_entity.type
_entity.pdbx_description
1 polymer ?
#
loop_
_entity_poly.entity_id
_entity_poly.type
_entity_poly.pdbx_seq_one_letter_code
_entity_poly.pdbx_strand_id
1 'polypeptide(L)'
;MTFDQLIGLSGVPLFVLFFVNYLFSAYVATHKLEEIQSHFTNSRFVASHRGDKNTAIIFKVGNLEIIYALLTFKFFRNMDPDSIDEVEIFPKTLRPWVVIPGHINTICVLWFFLILVWINVTGYL
;
A
#
# COMPACT_ATOMS: atom_id res chain seq x y z
N MET A 1 -20.48 25.16 -2.28
CA MET A 1 -20.44 23.70 -2.20
C MET A 1 -20.56 23.34 -0.73
N THR A 2 -21.60 22.61 -0.32
CA THR A 2 -21.73 22.16 1.07
C THR A 2 -20.74 21.03 1.36
N PHE A 3 -20.43 20.79 2.63
CA PHE A 3 -19.51 19.71 3.02
C PHE A 3 -20.04 18.33 2.59
N ASP A 4 -21.36 18.12 2.64
CA ASP A 4 -22.02 16.92 2.13
C ASP A 4 -21.85 16.72 0.63
N GLN A 5 -21.96 17.81 -0.15
CA GLN A 5 -21.72 17.75 -1.60
C GLN A 5 -20.26 17.40 -1.90
N LEU A 6 -19.31 17.90 -1.10
CA LEU A 6 -17.89 17.59 -1.27
C LEU A 6 -17.58 16.13 -0.98
N ILE A 7 -18.13 15.58 0.09
CA ILE A 7 -17.98 14.17 0.44
C ILE A 7 -18.64 13.27 -0.61
N GLY A 8 -19.86 13.59 -1.04
CA GLY A 8 -20.57 12.84 -2.08
C GLY A 8 -19.85 12.86 -3.43
N LEU A 9 -19.39 14.04 -3.88
CA LEU A 9 -18.73 14.20 -5.19
C LEU A 9 -17.32 13.62 -5.24
N SER A 10 -16.60 13.57 -4.12
CA SER A 10 -15.25 13.00 -4.05
C SER A 10 -15.24 11.47 -3.92
N GLY A 11 -16.36 10.84 -3.54
CA GLY A 11 -16.47 9.38 -3.41
C GLY A 11 -16.19 8.65 -4.72
N VAL A 12 -16.82 9.07 -5.83
CA VAL A 12 -16.63 8.46 -7.16
C VAL A 12 -15.18 8.49 -7.64
N PRO A 13 -14.49 9.64 -7.70
CA PRO A 13 -13.10 9.67 -8.18
C PRO A 13 -12.15 8.89 -7.27
N LEU A 14 -12.35 8.88 -5.95
CA LEU A 14 -11.51 8.13 -5.02
C LEU A 14 -11.76 6.62 -5.09
N PHE A 15 -12.99 6.21 -5.37
CA PHE A 15 -13.33 4.81 -5.67
C PHE A 15 -12.65 4.36 -6.97
N VAL A 16 -12.77 5.14 -8.05
CA VAL A 16 -12.07 4.83 -9.31
C VAL A 16 -10.57 4.76 -9.11
N LEU A 17 -9.98 5.72 -8.39
CA LEU A 17 -8.56 5.75 -8.09
C LEU A 17 -8.13 4.50 -7.30
N PHE A 18 -8.92 4.03 -6.34
CA PHE A 18 -8.64 2.82 -5.58
C PHE A 18 -8.52 1.59 -6.49
N PHE A 19 -9.48 1.37 -7.39
CA PHE A 19 -9.43 0.22 -8.30
C PHE A 19 -8.29 0.31 -9.31
N VAL A 20 -8.03 1.50 -9.88
CA VAL A 20 -6.90 1.71 -10.79
C VAL A 20 -5.58 1.45 -10.06
N ASN A 21 -5.45 1.94 -8.83
CA ASN A 21 -4.27 1.71 -7.99
C ASN A 21 -4.09 0.23 -7.65
N TYR A 22 -5.19 -0.48 -7.36
CA TYR A 22 -5.14 -1.91 -7.09
C TYR A 22 -4.70 -2.72 -8.32
N LEU A 23 -5.21 -2.38 -9.52
CA LEU A 23 -4.77 -3.01 -10.77
C LEU A 23 -3.28 -2.75 -11.04
N PHE A 24 -2.83 -1.52 -10.82
CA PHE A 24 -1.41 -1.19 -10.93
C PHE A 24 -0.55 -1.96 -9.92
N SER A 25 -1.01 -2.04 -8.67
CA SER A 25 -0.32 -2.78 -7.60
C SER A 25 -0.28 -4.28 -7.92
N ALA A 26 -1.34 -4.86 -8.49
CA ALA A 26 -1.38 -6.24 -8.95
C ALA A 26 -0.39 -6.49 -10.11
N TYR A 27 -0.26 -5.54 -11.03
CA TYR A 27 0.76 -5.59 -12.07
C TYR A 27 2.19 -5.58 -11.48
N VAL A 28 2.48 -4.68 -10.55
CA VAL A 28 3.78 -4.63 -9.86
C VAL A 28 4.02 -5.93 -9.07
N ALA A 29 2.98 -6.43 -8.39
CA ALA A 29 3.03 -7.64 -7.58
C ALA A 29 3.34 -8.89 -8.41
N THR A 30 2.99 -8.89 -9.69
CA THR A 30 3.20 -10.02 -10.60
C THR A 30 4.51 -9.93 -11.39
N HIS A 31 4.99 -8.73 -11.70
CA HIS A 31 6.15 -8.54 -12.60
C HIS A 31 7.41 -8.02 -11.91
N LYS A 32 7.28 -7.34 -10.77
CA LYS A 32 8.37 -6.63 -10.10
C LYS A 32 8.60 -7.09 -8.66
N LEU A 33 7.66 -7.82 -8.07
CA LEU A 33 7.74 -8.22 -6.66
C LEU A 33 8.99 -9.02 -6.33
N GLU A 34 9.37 -10.00 -7.15
CA GLU A 34 10.57 -10.81 -6.91
C GLU A 34 11.85 -9.95 -6.94
N GLU A 35 11.95 -9.02 -7.89
CA GLU A 35 13.06 -8.05 -8.00
C GLU A 35 13.11 -7.15 -6.74
N ILE A 36 11.97 -6.60 -6.34
CA ILE A 36 11.85 -5.75 -5.14
C ILE A 36 12.26 -6.53 -3.88
N GLN A 37 11.75 -7.75 -3.69
CA GLN A 37 12.04 -8.59 -2.53
C GLN A 37 13.48 -9.07 -2.47
N SER A 38 14.19 -9.12 -3.61
CA SER A 38 15.60 -9.49 -3.66
C SER A 38 16.52 -8.49 -2.94
N HIS A 39 16.08 -7.23 -2.79
CA HIS A 39 16.80 -6.19 -2.04
C HIS A 39 16.60 -6.29 -0.52
N PHE A 40 15.72 -7.19 -0.06
CA PHE A 40 15.44 -7.44 1.35
C PHE A 40 15.79 -8.89 1.67
N THR A 41 17.07 -9.13 1.93
CA THR A 41 17.64 -10.45 2.23
C THR A 41 17.60 -10.80 3.71
N ASN A 42 17.75 -9.80 4.57
CA ASN A 42 17.85 -9.97 6.02
C ASN A 42 16.51 -9.67 6.72
N SER A 43 15.66 -8.81 6.13
CA SER A 43 14.34 -8.50 6.67
C SER A 43 13.48 -9.75 6.93
N ARG A 44 13.12 -9.97 8.20
CA ARG A 44 12.23 -11.06 8.61
C ARG A 44 10.80 -10.86 8.09
N PHE A 45 10.36 -9.61 7.99
CA PHE A 45 9.03 -9.28 7.48
C PHE A 45 8.90 -9.66 6.01
N VAL A 46 9.89 -9.31 5.18
CA VAL A 46 9.87 -9.69 3.77
C VAL A 46 10.07 -11.19 3.60
N ALA A 47 10.98 -11.80 4.36
CA ALA A 47 11.25 -13.23 4.28
C ALA A 47 10.02 -14.10 4.57
N SER A 48 9.25 -13.75 5.61
CA SER A 48 8.01 -14.47 5.97
C SER A 48 6.89 -14.35 4.94
N HIS A 49 6.98 -13.38 4.03
CA HIS A 49 5.96 -13.05 3.05
C HIS A 49 6.41 -13.24 1.60
N ARG A 50 7.61 -13.77 1.31
CA ARG A 50 8.10 -13.96 -0.07
C ARG A 50 7.13 -14.77 -0.94
N GLY A 51 6.39 -15.71 -0.36
CA GLY A 51 5.46 -16.56 -1.09
C GLY A 51 6.17 -17.37 -2.18
N ASP A 52 5.38 -17.98 -3.06
CA ASP A 52 5.83 -18.74 -4.21
C ASP A 52 5.09 -18.30 -5.50
N LYS A 53 5.36 -18.97 -6.62
CA LYS A 53 4.69 -18.67 -7.89
C LYS A 53 3.16 -18.84 -7.83
N ASN A 54 2.68 -19.77 -7.00
CA ASN A 54 1.27 -20.11 -6.83
C ASN A 54 0.53 -19.19 -5.85
N THR A 55 1.25 -18.30 -5.17
CA THR A 55 0.68 -17.36 -4.22
C THR A 55 -0.34 -16.46 -4.92
N ALA A 56 -1.55 -16.41 -4.36
CA ALA A 56 -2.63 -15.62 -4.93
C ALA A 56 -2.23 -14.13 -5.04
N ILE A 57 -2.70 -13.46 -6.09
CA ILE A 57 -2.34 -12.06 -6.40
C ILE A 57 -2.62 -11.14 -5.20
N ILE A 58 -3.71 -11.37 -4.47
CA ILE A 58 -4.06 -10.58 -3.29
C ILE A 58 -2.97 -10.61 -2.21
N PHE A 59 -2.35 -11.77 -1.97
CA PHE A 59 -1.24 -11.89 -1.03
C PHE A 59 0.03 -11.25 -1.59
N LYS A 60 0.28 -11.38 -2.90
CA LYS A 60 1.41 -10.68 -3.55
C LYS A 60 1.29 -9.16 -3.45
N VAL A 61 0.08 -8.61 -3.56
CA VAL A 61 -0.18 -7.17 -3.30
C VAL A 61 0.04 -6.84 -1.82
N GLY A 62 -0.43 -7.69 -0.90
CA GLY A 62 -0.14 -7.53 0.53
C GLY A 62 1.37 -7.49 0.84
N ASN A 63 2.19 -8.25 0.12
CA ASN A 63 3.64 -8.22 0.27
C ASN A 63 4.24 -6.86 -0.14
N LEU A 64 3.69 -6.22 -1.18
CA LEU A 64 4.10 -4.86 -1.55
C LEU A 64 3.76 -3.87 -0.45
N GLU A 65 2.62 -4.04 0.23
CA GLU A 65 2.23 -3.17 1.35
C GLU A 65 3.17 -3.30 2.55
N ILE A 66 3.71 -4.50 2.82
CA ILE A 66 4.75 -4.70 3.84
C ILE A 66 6.02 -3.94 3.47
N ILE A 67 6.45 -4.03 2.21
CA ILE A 67 7.64 -3.34 1.73
C ILE A 67 7.42 -1.82 1.74
N TYR A 68 6.24 -1.34 1.34
CA TYR A 68 5.82 0.05 1.47
C TYR A 68 5.93 0.51 2.93
N ALA A 69 5.44 -0.28 3.88
CA ALA A 69 5.48 0.04 5.29
C ALA A 69 6.92 0.18 5.81
N LEU A 70 7.82 -0.71 5.42
CA LEU A 70 9.25 -0.63 5.76
C LEU A 70 9.92 0.62 5.14
N LEU A 71 9.63 0.90 3.87
CA LEU A 71 10.20 2.04 3.14
C LEU A 71 9.74 3.41 3.69
N THR A 72 8.56 3.46 4.32
CA THR A 72 7.88 4.71 4.69
C THR A 72 7.92 4.95 6.19
N PHE A 73 7.62 3.94 7.00
CA PHE A 73 7.36 4.14 8.43
C PHE A 73 8.53 3.64 9.29
N LYS A 74 9.03 4.51 10.18
CA LYS A 74 10.09 4.15 11.13
C LYS A 74 9.64 3.06 12.12
N PHE A 75 8.35 3.02 12.45
CA PHE A 75 7.79 2.03 13.37
C PHE A 75 8.04 0.59 12.92
N PHE A 76 7.79 0.28 11.64
CA PHE A 76 8.01 -1.07 11.10
C PHE A 76 9.49 -1.42 11.03
N ARG A 77 10.36 -0.45 10.74
CA ARG A 77 11.81 -0.62 10.81
C ARG A 77 12.33 -0.88 12.23
N ASN A 78 11.70 -0.29 13.25
CA ASN A 78 12.05 -0.60 14.64
C ASN A 78 11.63 -2.03 15.04
N MET A 79 10.61 -2.60 14.39
CA MET A 79 10.18 -3.99 14.61
C MET A 79 11.03 -5.01 13.85
N ASP A 80 11.63 -4.59 12.73
CA ASP A 80 12.54 -5.39 11.91
C ASP A 80 13.84 -4.60 11.66
N PRO A 81 14.74 -4.47 12.66
CA PRO A 81 15.94 -3.64 12.56
C PRO A 81 16.87 -4.04 11.42
N ASP A 82 16.88 -5.32 11.04
CA ASP A 82 17.67 -5.86 9.92
C ASP A 82 17.26 -5.26 8.57
N SER A 83 16.07 -4.67 8.48
CA SER A 83 15.58 -3.97 7.28
C SER A 83 16.09 -2.52 7.15
N ILE A 84 16.68 -1.94 8.20
CA ILE A 84 17.06 -0.51 8.20
C ILE A 84 18.07 -0.19 7.10
N ASP A 85 19.16 -0.95 7.04
CA ASP A 85 20.22 -0.77 6.06
C ASP A 85 19.70 -1.09 4.65
N GLU A 86 18.86 -2.12 4.51
CA GLU A 86 18.23 -2.53 3.25
C GLU A 86 17.31 -1.45 2.67
N VAL A 87 16.54 -0.77 3.54
CA VAL A 87 15.70 0.38 3.14
C VAL A 87 16.55 1.57 2.67
N GLU A 88 17.71 1.80 3.29
CA GLU A 88 18.60 2.90 2.94
C GLU A 88 19.24 2.70 1.55
N ILE A 89 19.69 1.49 1.25
CA ILE A 89 20.29 1.15 -0.05
C ILE A 89 19.26 0.77 -1.13
N PHE A 90 17.96 0.77 -0.80
CA PHE A 90 16.92 0.33 -1.71
C PHE A 90 16.91 1.14 -3.03
N PRO A 91 16.81 0.50 -4.21
CA PRO A 91 17.00 1.19 -5.48
C PRO A 91 16.00 2.33 -5.70
N LYS A 92 16.52 3.51 -6.05
CA LYS A 92 15.71 4.71 -6.33
C LYS A 92 14.75 4.52 -7.50
N THR A 93 15.07 3.62 -8.44
CA THR A 93 14.22 3.29 -9.60
C THR A 93 13.04 2.39 -9.23
N LEU A 94 13.20 1.52 -8.24
CA LEU A 94 12.15 0.61 -7.76
C LEU A 94 11.26 1.25 -6.70
N ARG A 95 11.79 2.20 -5.92
CA ARG A 95 11.06 2.86 -4.83
C ARG A 95 9.70 3.45 -5.24
N PRO A 96 9.57 4.18 -6.38
CA PRO A 96 8.28 4.73 -6.80
C PRO A 96 7.22 3.67 -7.08
N TRP A 97 7.60 2.50 -7.56
CA TRP A 97 6.68 1.39 -7.87
C TRP A 97 5.99 0.83 -6.63
N VAL A 98 6.53 1.08 -5.43
CA VAL A 98 5.99 0.61 -4.16
C VAL A 98 5.39 1.77 -3.36
N VAL A 99 6.12 2.88 -3.27
CA VAL A 99 5.76 4.01 -2.40
C VAL A 99 4.55 4.78 -2.93
N ILE A 100 4.48 5.04 -4.23
CA ILE A 100 3.34 5.76 -4.83
C ILE A 100 2.03 4.99 -4.63
N PRO A 101 1.92 3.71 -5.05
CA PRO A 101 0.68 2.98 -4.87
C PRO A 101 0.32 2.75 -3.40
N GLY A 102 1.31 2.56 -2.51
CA GLY A 102 1.06 2.46 -1.07
C GLY A 102 0.48 3.73 -0.47
N HIS A 103 0.97 4.92 -0.89
CA HIS A 103 0.39 6.19 -0.47
C HIS A 103 -1.03 6.39 -1.02
N ILE A 104 -1.27 6.09 -2.30
CA ILE A 104 -2.61 6.18 -2.89
C ILE A 104 -3.58 5.26 -2.13
N ASN A 105 -3.17 4.02 -1.87
CA ASN A 105 -3.96 3.07 -1.11
C ASN A 105 -4.28 3.60 0.31
N THR A 106 -3.26 4.11 1.01
CA THR A 106 -3.42 4.71 2.35
C THR A 106 -4.43 5.85 2.33
N ILE A 107 -4.34 6.77 1.36
CA ILE A 107 -5.26 7.91 1.23
C ILE A 107 -6.69 7.42 0.94
N CYS A 108 -6.86 6.49 0.00
CA CYS A 108 -8.16 5.92 -0.34
C CYS A 108 -8.81 5.22 0.86
N VAL A 109 -8.03 4.44 1.64
CA VAL A 109 -8.52 3.74 2.83
C VAL A 109 -8.92 4.73 3.93
N LEU A 110 -8.06 5.71 4.23
CA LEU A 110 -8.39 6.75 5.22
C LEU A 110 -9.64 7.53 4.81
N TRP A 111 -9.75 7.88 3.53
CA TRP A 111 -10.92 8.57 3.00
C TRP A 111 -12.20 7.74 3.13
N PHE A 112 -12.13 6.44 2.83
CA PHE A 112 -13.26 5.54 2.99
C PHE A 112 -13.77 5.51 4.44
N PHE A 113 -12.86 5.41 5.42
CA PHE A 113 -13.25 5.48 6.83
C PHE A 113 -13.83 6.84 7.23
N LEU A 114 -13.29 7.95 6.70
CA LEU A 114 -13.85 9.28 6.93
C LEU A 114 -15.29 9.39 6.40
N ILE A 115 -15.58 8.85 5.22
CA ILE A 115 -16.95 8.77 4.69
C ILE A 115 -17.85 7.98 5.64
N LEU A 116 -17.43 6.79 6.09
CA LEU A 116 -18.25 5.97 6.96
C LEU A 116 -18.58 6.66 8.28
N VAL A 117 -17.58 7.33 8.88
CA VAL A 117 -17.79 8.13 10.09
C VAL A 117 -18.76 9.28 9.81
N TRP A 118 -18.62 9.97 8.67
CA TRP A 118 -19.52 11.06 8.30
C TRP A 118 -20.98 10.60 8.14
N ILE A 119 -21.21 9.51 7.40
CA ILE A 119 -22.54 8.91 7.19
C ILE A 119 -23.18 8.54 8.54
N ASN A 120 -22.39 7.98 9.46
CA ASN A 120 -22.88 7.62 10.80
C ASN A 120 -23.27 8.85 11.63
N VAL A 121 -22.46 9.92 11.60
CA VAL A 121 -22.71 11.17 12.35
C VAL A 121 -23.93 11.93 11.80
N THR A 122 -24.14 11.90 10.49
CA THR A 122 -25.24 12.62 9.82
C THR A 122 -26.56 11.85 9.80
N GLY A 123 -26.57 10.59 10.23
CA GLY A 123 -27.79 9.77 10.29
C GLY A 123 -28.32 9.37 8.92
N TYR A 124 -27.46 9.25 7.91
CA TYR A 124 -27.82 8.71 6.60
C TYR A 124 -27.96 7.19 6.58
N LEU A 125 -27.78 6.52 7.74
CA LEU A 125 -27.88 5.08 7.96
C LEU A 125 -29.00 4.75 8.96
#